data_AF-A0A7V9RU89-F1
#
_entry.id   AF-A0A7V9RU89-F1
#
_cell.length_a   1.000
_cell.length_b   1.000
_cell.length_c   1.000
_cell.angle_alpha   90.00
_cell.angle_beta   90.00
_cell.angle_gamma   90.00
#
_symmetry.space_group_name_H-M   'P 1'
#
loop_
_entity.id
_entity.type
_entity.pdbx_description
1 polymer ?
#
loop_
_entity_poly.entity_id
_entity_poly.type
_entity_poly.pdbx_seq_one_letter_code
_entity_poly.pdbx_strand_id
1 'polypeptide(L)'
;MYNHIWKKYLPFINIQLKRSAGGEQVLTLNRGDFERAGSGRKAGYKFMIEFTEARVSNVISNSQLALNLAAVMLENEATKQILRNNHYTISLNTKFQLITKNLNAATPVTTPEKDIAKISADKNEMVDSETAE
;
A
#
# COMPACT_ATOMS: atom_id res chain seq x y z
N MET A 1 10.87 21.20 -4.08
CA MET A 1 9.62 21.70 -4.69
C MET A 1 8.36 21.16 -4.00
N TYR A 2 8.22 19.84 -3.80
CA TYR A 2 7.00 19.21 -3.25
C TYR A 2 6.96 19.02 -1.72
N ASN A 3 8.03 19.37 -0.99
CA ASN A 3 8.12 19.12 0.46
C ASN A 3 6.96 19.71 1.27
N HIS A 4 6.50 20.93 0.94
CA HIS A 4 5.39 21.57 1.66
C HIS A 4 4.06 20.83 1.45
N ILE A 5 3.82 20.31 0.24
CA ILE A 5 2.64 19.50 -0.07
C ILE A 5 2.72 18.16 0.67
N TRP A 6 3.88 17.49 0.63
CA TRP A 6 4.04 16.23 1.35
C TRP A 6 3.88 16.41 2.86
N LYS A 7 4.39 17.50 3.44
CA LYS A 7 4.18 17.84 4.85
C LYS A 7 2.70 18.03 5.19
N LYS A 8 1.90 18.65 4.31
CA LYS A 8 0.44 18.77 4.45
C LYS A 8 -0.26 17.40 4.49
N TYR A 9 0.19 16.44 3.68
CA TYR A 9 -0.40 15.10 3.63
C TYR A 9 0.17 14.11 4.66
N LEU A 10 1.31 14.43 5.29
CA LEU A 10 2.04 13.53 6.19
C LEU A 10 1.19 12.95 7.34
N PRO A 11 0.27 13.69 7.99
CA PRO A 11 -0.60 13.11 9.02
C PRO A 11 -1.47 11.97 8.47
N PHE A 12 -2.01 12.11 7.26
CA PHE A 12 -2.83 11.09 6.61
C PHE A 12 -1.99 9.89 6.17
N ILE A 13 -0.77 10.14 5.68
CA ILE A 13 0.19 9.08 5.32
C ILE A 13 0.54 8.24 6.56
N ASN A 14 0.76 8.88 7.71
CA ASN A 14 1.03 8.17 8.97
C ASN A 14 -0.16 7.30 9.44
N ILE A 15 -1.39 7.77 9.23
CA ILE A 15 -2.58 6.95 9.49
C ILE A 15 -2.58 5.73 8.58
N GLN A 16 -2.27 5.88 7.29
CA GLN A 16 -2.21 4.76 6.36
C GLN A 16 -1.13 3.75 6.68
N LEU A 17 0.08 4.21 7.04
CA LEU A 17 1.16 3.32 7.47
C LEU A 17 0.72 2.42 8.64
N LYS A 18 0.10 3.02 9.66
CA LYS A 18 -0.43 2.26 10.82
C LYS A 18 -1.54 1.30 10.41
N ARG A 19 -2.50 1.75 9.61
CA ARG A 19 -3.64 0.93 9.15
C ARG A 19 -3.24 -0.18 8.18
N SER A 20 -2.13 -0.02 7.47
CA SER A 20 -1.70 -0.98 6.46
C SER A 20 -1.25 -2.33 7.02
N ALA A 21 -1.11 -2.43 8.34
CA ALA A 21 -1.03 -3.71 9.04
C ALA A 21 -2.27 -4.61 8.80
N GLY A 22 -3.44 -4.01 8.53
CA GLY A 22 -4.69 -4.72 8.23
C GLY A 22 -5.01 -4.85 6.73
N GLY A 23 -4.11 -4.45 5.84
CA GLY A 23 -4.30 -4.55 4.39
C GLY A 23 -3.94 -3.28 3.61
N GLU A 24 -3.99 -3.35 2.29
CA GLU A 24 -3.64 -2.21 1.42
C GLU A 24 -4.47 -0.96 1.73
N GLN A 25 -3.80 0.19 1.82
CA GLN A 25 -4.44 1.48 2.04
C GLN A 25 -4.25 2.38 0.82
N VAL A 26 -5.28 3.17 0.50
CA VAL A 26 -5.27 4.09 -0.64
C VAL A 26 -5.65 5.50 -0.20
N LEU A 27 -4.80 6.49 -0.48
CA LEU A 27 -5.08 7.93 -0.31
C LEU A 27 -5.31 8.56 -1.67
N THR A 28 -6.49 9.14 -1.89
CA THR A 28 -6.69 10.01 -3.07
C THR A 28 -6.14 11.39 -2.77
N LEU A 29 -5.13 11.83 -3.51
CA LEU A 29 -4.49 13.13 -3.38
C LEU A 29 -5.16 14.16 -4.30
N ASN A 30 -5.10 15.44 -3.92
CA ASN A 30 -5.57 16.51 -4.78
C ASN A 30 -4.51 16.83 -5.84
N ARG A 31 -4.79 16.43 -7.09
CA ARG A 31 -3.93 16.70 -8.25
C ARG A 31 -3.51 18.16 -8.38
N GLY A 32 -4.43 19.10 -8.14
CA GLY A 32 -4.17 20.53 -8.25
C GLY A 32 -3.11 21.05 -7.27
N ASP A 33 -2.92 20.39 -6.12
CA ASP A 33 -1.84 20.74 -5.21
C ASP A 33 -0.47 20.51 -5.87
N PHE A 34 -0.29 19.36 -6.52
CA PHE A 34 0.97 18.97 -7.15
C PHE A 34 1.24 19.68 -8.47
N GLU A 35 0.21 19.98 -9.25
CA GLU A 35 0.36 20.73 -10.51
C GLU A 35 0.83 22.17 -10.23
N ARG A 36 0.30 22.82 -9.19
CA ARG A 36 0.69 24.19 -8.80
C ARG A 36 2.12 24.30 -8.29
N ALA A 37 2.63 23.27 -7.61
CA ALA A 37 3.99 23.26 -7.08
C ALA A 37 5.04 22.67 -8.03
N GLY A 38 4.65 22.12 -9.17
CA GLY A 38 5.56 21.57 -10.18
C GLY A 38 5.86 22.56 -11.30
N SER A 39 6.89 22.27 -12.11
CA SER A 39 7.29 23.11 -13.24
C SER A 39 6.47 22.90 -14.53
N GLY A 40 5.20 22.49 -14.43
CA GLY A 40 4.29 22.28 -15.57
C GLY A 40 4.65 21.13 -16.52
N ARG A 41 5.86 20.57 -16.47
CA ARG A 41 6.20 19.32 -17.16
C ARG A 41 5.51 18.17 -16.44
N LYS A 42 4.71 17.40 -17.18
CA LYS A 42 4.05 16.15 -16.78
C LYS A 42 5.09 15.06 -16.44
N ALA A 43 6.00 15.32 -15.50
CA ALA A 43 6.74 14.27 -14.82
C ALA A 43 5.69 13.27 -14.37
N GLY A 44 5.83 11.99 -14.74
CA GLY A 44 4.71 11.07 -14.93
C GLY A 44 3.82 10.73 -13.73
N TYR A 45 3.84 11.52 -12.65
CA TYR A 45 3.06 11.43 -11.40
C TYR A 45 2.93 9.98 -10.95
N LYS A 46 4.04 9.26 -11.08
CA LYS A 46 4.17 7.86 -10.75
C LYS A 46 5.52 7.61 -10.14
N PHE A 47 5.52 6.81 -9.11
CA PHE A 47 6.73 6.30 -8.48
C PHE A 47 6.36 5.14 -7.57
N MET A 48 7.37 4.42 -7.10
CA MET A 48 7.24 3.48 -6.01
C MET A 48 8.50 3.60 -5.14
N ILE A 49 8.31 3.70 -3.83
CA ILE A 49 9.36 3.76 -2.82
C ILE A 49 9.21 2.51 -1.96
N GLU A 50 10.31 1.79 -1.80
CA GLU A 50 10.41 0.70 -0.85
C GLU A 50 11.14 1.22 0.38
N PHE A 51 10.56 0.98 1.55
CA PHE A 51 11.15 1.34 2.83
C PHE A 51 11.43 0.08 3.64
N THR A 52 12.69 -0.14 4.00
CA THR A 52 13.11 -1.22 4.92
C THR A 52 13.84 -0.56 6.09
N GLU A 53 13.38 -0.81 7.32
CA GLU A 53 14.03 -0.30 8.55
C GLU A 53 14.27 1.22 8.54
N ALA A 54 13.26 1.98 8.14
CA ALA A 54 13.34 3.44 7.98
C ALA A 54 14.44 3.93 7.01
N ARG A 55 14.76 3.14 5.97
CA ARG A 55 15.63 3.53 4.85
C ARG A 55 14.95 3.21 3.53
N VAL A 56 15.26 4.00 2.50
CA VAL A 56 14.83 3.69 1.13
C VAL A 56 15.68 2.55 0.59
N SER A 57 15.05 1.47 0.13
CA SER A 57 15.72 0.25 -0.36
C SER A 57 15.76 0.13 -1.89
N ASN A 58 15.09 1.02 -2.62
CA ASN A 58 15.07 1.04 -4.08
C ASN A 58 15.55 2.37 -4.69
N VAL A 59 15.84 2.38 -6.00
CA VAL A 59 16.31 3.58 -6.70
C VAL A 59 15.14 4.48 -7.07
N ILE A 60 15.09 5.69 -6.50
CA ILE A 60 14.00 6.67 -6.72
C ILE A 60 14.48 8.01 -7.31
N SER A 61 15.75 8.10 -7.73
CA SER A 61 16.39 9.34 -8.18
C SER A 61 15.77 9.96 -9.45
N ASN A 62 15.03 9.16 -10.22
CA ASN A 62 14.31 9.59 -11.42
C ASN A 62 13.00 10.36 -11.12
N SER A 63 12.56 10.44 -9.86
CA SER A 63 11.32 11.09 -9.47
C SER A 63 11.53 12.08 -8.33
N GLN A 64 11.47 13.37 -8.66
CA GLN A 64 11.54 14.44 -7.65
C GLN A 64 10.36 14.37 -6.65
N LEU A 65 9.22 13.80 -7.06
CA LEU A 65 8.08 13.54 -6.17
C LEU A 65 8.45 12.50 -5.10
N ALA A 66 9.06 11.40 -5.54
CA ALA A 66 9.51 10.33 -4.65
C ALA A 66 10.60 10.81 -3.70
N LEU A 67 11.62 11.50 -4.22
CA LEU A 67 12.72 12.04 -3.42
C LEU A 67 12.23 12.96 -2.31
N ASN A 68 11.33 13.89 -2.64
CA ASN A 68 10.77 14.82 -1.66
C ASN A 68 9.87 14.10 -0.64
N LEU A 69 9.10 13.09 -1.05
CA LEU A 69 8.28 12.32 -0.12
C LEU A 69 9.16 11.55 0.87
N ALA A 70 10.17 10.83 0.37
CA ALA A 70 11.12 10.11 1.20
C ALA A 70 11.84 11.05 2.19
N ALA A 71 12.32 12.20 1.71
CA ALA A 71 12.94 13.20 2.59
C ALA A 71 11.99 13.65 3.72
N VAL A 72 10.76 14.03 3.40
CA VAL A 72 9.77 14.46 4.40
C VAL A 72 9.44 13.37 5.40
N MET A 73 9.32 12.12 4.94
CA MET A 73 9.04 10.98 5.82
C MET A 73 10.22 10.65 6.74
N LEU A 74 11.44 10.72 6.23
CA LEU A 74 12.66 10.43 7.00
C LEU A 74 13.09 11.59 7.92
N GLU A 75 12.69 12.83 7.62
CA GLU A 75 12.84 13.98 8.53
C GLU A 75 11.92 13.87 9.75
N ASN A 76 10.74 13.22 9.60
CA ASN A 76 9.74 13.17 10.65
C ASN A 76 9.93 11.98 11.59
N GLU A 77 10.18 12.25 12.88
CA GLU A 77 10.45 11.20 13.86
C GLU A 77 9.29 10.21 14.03
N ALA A 78 8.04 10.69 14.11
CA ALA A 78 6.88 9.82 14.24
C ALA A 78 6.74 8.85 13.05
N THR A 79 7.04 9.32 11.83
CA THR A 79 7.03 8.51 10.62
C THR A 79 8.15 7.47 10.65
N LYS A 80 9.38 7.89 10.98
CA LYS A 80 10.52 6.97 11.13
C LYS A 80 10.25 5.85 12.14
N GLN A 81 9.64 6.16 13.28
CA GLN A 81 9.30 5.14 14.29
C GLN A 81 8.37 4.05 13.73
N ILE A 82 7.42 4.42 12.86
CA ILE A 82 6.54 3.43 12.20
C ILE A 82 7.32 2.58 11.20
N LEU A 83 8.26 3.19 10.46
CA LEU A 83 9.07 2.51 9.43
C LEU A 83 10.17 1.59 9.99
N ARG A 84 10.66 1.81 11.21
CA ARG A 84 11.84 1.08 11.76
C ARG A 84 11.67 -0.44 11.81
N ASN A 85 10.47 -0.93 12.05
CA ASN A 85 10.23 -2.36 12.31
C ASN A 85 9.44 -3.05 11.20
N ASN A 86 9.27 -2.39 10.06
CA ASN A 86 8.39 -2.84 8.99
C ASN A 86 9.02 -2.61 7.62
N HIS A 87 8.59 -3.38 6.64
CA HIS A 87 8.86 -3.15 5.23
C HIS A 87 7.60 -2.60 4.58
N TYR A 88 7.68 -1.42 3.98
CA TYR A 88 6.56 -0.78 3.30
C TYR A 88 6.86 -0.54 1.83
N THR A 89 5.83 -0.65 0.99
CA THR A 89 5.83 -0.05 -0.35
C THR A 89 4.86 1.11 -0.38
N ILE A 90 5.34 2.27 -0.84
CA ILE A 90 4.52 3.45 -1.06
C ILE A 90 4.61 3.84 -2.52
N SER A 91 3.49 3.80 -3.23
CA SER A 91 3.46 4.09 -4.66
C SER A 91 2.44 5.17 -4.99
N LEU A 92 2.74 5.97 -6.00
CA LEU A 92 1.80 6.92 -6.59
C LEU A 92 1.46 6.45 -7.99
N ASN A 93 0.18 6.48 -8.35
CA ASN A 93 -0.28 6.21 -9.70
C ASN A 93 -0.79 7.49 -10.40
N THR A 94 -1.05 7.39 -11.70
CA THR A 94 -1.50 8.52 -12.54
C THR A 94 -2.90 9.03 -12.20
N LYS A 95 -3.67 8.30 -11.37
CA LYS A 95 -4.95 8.75 -10.80
C LYS A 95 -4.75 9.55 -9.51
N PHE A 96 -3.51 9.92 -9.16
CA PHE A 96 -3.15 10.62 -7.93
C PHE A 96 -3.55 9.84 -6.68
N GLN A 97 -3.47 8.51 -6.74
CA GLN A 97 -3.68 7.67 -5.57
C GLN A 97 -2.32 7.24 -5.00
N LEU A 98 -2.10 7.57 -3.73
CA LEU A 98 -0.97 7.07 -2.95
C LEU A 98 -1.38 5.75 -2.31
N ILE A 99 -0.72 4.66 -2.68
CA ILE A 99 -1.02 3.32 -2.22
C ILE A 99 0.07 2.90 -1.24
N THR A 100 -0.33 2.49 -0.04
CA THR A 100 0.55 2.05 1.04
C THR A 100 0.29 0.58 1.33
N LYS A 101 1.33 -0.26 1.24
CA LYS A 101 1.28 -1.68 1.63
C LYS A 101 2.33 -1.96 2.68
N ASN A 102 1.96 -2.70 3.72
CA ASN A 102 2.90 -3.31 4.65
C ASN A 102 3.24 -4.72 4.15
N LEU A 103 4.51 -4.99 3.85
CA LEU A 103 4.98 -6.29 3.39
C LEU A 103 5.27 -7.26 4.54
N ASN A 104 5.32 -6.77 5.78
CA ASN A 104 5.48 -7.60 6.98
C ASN A 104 4.13 -8.05 7.55
N ALA A 105 3.04 -7.41 7.16
CA ALA A 105 1.71 -7.83 7.56
C ALA A 105 1.45 -9.21 6.97
N ALA A 106 1.34 -10.24 7.83
CA ALA A 106 0.83 -11.54 7.44
C ALA A 106 -0.46 -11.29 6.65
N THR A 107 -0.46 -11.73 5.40
CA THR A 107 -1.52 -11.53 4.40
C THR A 107 -2.91 -11.49 5.06
N PRO A 108 -3.61 -10.34 5.13
CA PRO A 108 -5.05 -10.41 5.20
C PRO A 108 -5.48 -11.01 3.87
N VAL A 109 -6.03 -12.21 3.95
CA VAL A 109 -6.68 -12.94 2.86
C VAL A 109 -7.63 -12.01 2.09
N THR A 110 -7.13 -11.32 1.08
CA THR A 110 -7.97 -10.81 0.01
C THR A 110 -8.25 -12.01 -0.87
N THR A 111 -9.27 -12.79 -0.51
CA THR A 111 -9.91 -13.75 -1.41
C THR A 111 -10.31 -12.97 -2.68
N PRO A 112 -9.75 -13.25 -3.87
CA PRO A 112 -10.46 -12.94 -5.08
C PRO A 112 -11.67 -13.89 -5.12
N GLU A 113 -12.81 -13.38 -4.71
CA GLU A 113 -14.10 -13.99 -4.97
C GLU A 113 -14.32 -13.99 -6.49
N LYS A 114 -13.97 -15.11 -7.13
CA LYS A 114 -14.63 -15.70 -8.32
C LYS A 114 -13.93 -17.02 -8.66
N ASP A 115 -14.75 -18.01 -9.03
CA ASP A 115 -14.42 -19.41 -9.35
C ASP A 115 -14.41 -20.41 -8.17
N ILE A 116 -15.55 -20.50 -7.47
CA ILE A 116 -16.02 -21.80 -6.94
C ILE A 116 -17.29 -22.14 -7.69
N ALA A 117 -17.17 -22.68 -8.90
CA ALA A 117 -18.26 -23.40 -9.53
C ALA A 117 -17.72 -24.56 -10.37
N LYS A 118 -17.92 -25.75 -9.79
CA LYS A 118 -17.96 -27.09 -10.39
C LYS A 118 -16.69 -27.93 -10.31
N ILE A 119 -16.98 -29.22 -10.11
CA ILE A 119 -16.11 -30.40 -10.05
C ILE A 119 -15.65 -30.67 -8.60
N SER A 120 -16.05 -31.72 -7.89
CA SER A 120 -16.92 -32.87 -8.14
C SER A 120 -17.01 -33.64 -6.81
N ALA A 121 -18.21 -33.93 -6.31
CA ALA A 121 -18.41 -34.92 -5.26
C ALA A 121 -19.57 -35.81 -5.69
N ASP A 122 -19.24 -36.76 -6.56
CA ASP A 122 -20.09 -37.92 -6.83
C ASP A 122 -19.82 -38.97 -5.75
N LYS A 123 -20.92 -39.63 -5.37
CA LYS A 123 -21.02 -40.87 -4.60
C LYS A 123 -21.17 -40.76 -3.08
N ASN A 124 -22.42 -40.49 -2.70
CA ASN A 124 -23.01 -40.84 -1.42
C ASN A 124 -23.06 -42.38 -1.29
N GLU A 125 -22.34 -42.93 -0.32
CA GLU A 125 -22.42 -44.33 0.07
C GLU A 125 -23.68 -44.49 0.94
N MET A 126 -24.67 -45.19 0.41
CA MET A 126 -25.96 -45.47 1.04
C MET A 126 -25.75 -46.63 2.03
N VAL A 127 -25.62 -46.31 3.31
CA VAL A 127 -25.71 -47.29 4.40
C VAL A 127 -27.17 -47.32 4.84
N ASP A 128 -27.94 -48.24 4.28
CA ASP A 128 -29.22 -48.63 4.86
C ASP A 128 -28.98 -49.74 5.90
N SER A 129 -29.44 -49.38 7.10
CA SER A 129 -29.67 -50.16 8.30
C SER A 129 -30.33 -51.52 8.09
N GLU A 130 -29.98 -52.52 8.92
CA GLU A 130 -31.01 -53.20 9.71
C GLU A 130 -30.43 -53.81 11.00
N THR A 131 -31.34 -54.00 11.94
CA THR A 131 -31.19 -54.04 13.40
C THR A 131 -31.16 -55.47 13.94
N ALA A 132 -30.57 -55.59 15.12
CA ALA A 132 -30.58 -56.62 16.16
C ALA A 132 -31.49 -57.87 16.08
N GLU A 133 -30.92 -58.92 16.70
CA GLU A 133 -31.50 -60.10 17.38
C GLU A 133 -31.70 -61.40 16.59
#